data_AF-A0A2R6C5I5-F1
#
_entry.id   AF-A0A2R6C5I5-F1
#
_cell.length_a   1.000
_cell.length_b   1.000
_cell.length_c   1.000
_cell.angle_alpha   90.00
_cell.angle_beta   90.00
_cell.angle_gamma   90.00
#
_symmetry.space_group_name_H-M   'P 1'
#
loop_
_entity.id
_entity.type
_entity.pdbx_description
1 polymer ?
#
loop_
_entity_poly.entity_id
_entity_poly.type
_entity_poly.pdbx_seq_one_letter_code
_entity_poly.pdbx_strand_id
1 'polypeptide(L)'
;YSNTHFTEVLRSLIDISGGIIATLPSQEDLEGALKSLIEKYMSGATNARDRIEVLKLAKELGATSMAGCMLTLMVHAEGSIEASRIELFRNYDFSEASTLIEKILMQKN
;
A
#
# COMPACT_ATOMS: atom_id res chain seq x y z
N TYR A 1 9.48 9.87 1.20
CA TYR A 1 9.63 8.96 2.35
C TYR A 1 9.40 7.54 1.87
N SER A 2 9.91 6.53 2.58
CA SER A 2 9.81 5.12 2.17
C SER A 2 8.36 4.61 2.04
N ASN A 3 7.43 5.21 2.75
CA ASN A 3 6.00 4.86 2.81
C ASN A 3 5.08 5.74 1.96
N THR A 4 5.59 6.80 1.29
CA THR A 4 4.76 7.82 0.63
C THR A 4 3.78 7.23 -0.40
N HIS A 5 4.17 6.17 -1.11
CA HIS A 5 3.35 5.55 -2.15
C HIS A 5 2.57 4.33 -1.67
N PHE A 6 2.64 3.98 -0.38
CA PHE A 6 2.02 2.75 0.12
C PHE A 6 0.51 2.71 -0.15
N THR A 7 -0.19 3.80 0.13
CA THR A 7 -1.64 3.90 -0.11
C THR A 7 -1.98 3.77 -1.61
N GLU A 8 -1.15 4.31 -2.49
CA GLU A 8 -1.33 4.22 -3.95
C GLU A 8 -1.12 2.79 -4.44
N VAL A 9 -0.10 2.10 -3.92
CA VAL A 9 0.16 0.69 -4.23
C VAL A 9 -0.97 -0.20 -3.71
N LEU A 10 -1.42 0.00 -2.47
CA LEU A 10 -2.54 -0.74 -1.89
C LEU A 10 -3.83 -0.53 -2.68
N ARG A 11 -4.13 0.72 -3.06
CA ARG A 11 -5.26 1.05 -3.94
C ARG A 11 -5.15 0.34 -5.28
N SER A 12 -3.98 0.36 -5.91
CA SER A 12 -3.74 -0.30 -7.20
C SER A 12 -3.92 -1.81 -7.12
N LEU A 13 -3.45 -2.43 -6.03
CA LEU A 13 -3.67 -3.85 -5.77
C LEU A 13 -5.16 -4.18 -5.69
N ILE A 14 -5.93 -3.39 -4.92
CA ILE A 14 -7.38 -3.58 -4.78
C ILE A 14 -8.08 -3.42 -6.14
N ASP A 15 -7.72 -2.39 -6.91
CA ASP A 15 -8.31 -2.09 -8.21
C ASP A 15 -8.06 -3.22 -9.23
N ILE A 16 -6.81 -3.66 -9.35
CA ILE A 16 -6.41 -4.75 -10.26
C ILE A 16 -7.04 -6.08 -9.85
N SER A 17 -7.11 -6.35 -8.54
CA SER A 17 -7.66 -7.61 -8.04
C SER A 17 -9.18 -7.65 -8.13
N GLY A 18 -9.84 -6.49 -8.09
CA GLY A 18 -11.28 -6.35 -8.03
C GLY A 18 -11.89 -6.80 -6.70
N GLY A 19 -13.21 -6.65 -6.56
CA GLY A 19 -13.93 -6.95 -5.31
C GLY A 19 -13.86 -8.41 -4.83
N ILE A 20 -13.38 -9.33 -5.68
CA ILE A 20 -13.26 -10.75 -5.32
C ILE A 20 -12.32 -10.98 -4.13
N ILE A 21 -11.35 -10.10 -3.86
CA ILE A 21 -10.49 -10.26 -2.68
C ILE A 21 -11.25 -10.06 -1.36
N ALA A 22 -12.36 -9.32 -1.38
CA ALA A 22 -13.25 -9.17 -0.23
C ALA A 22 -14.29 -10.30 -0.15
N THR A 23 -14.65 -10.92 -1.27
CA THR A 23 -15.73 -11.91 -1.38
C THR A 23 -15.25 -13.31 -1.78
N LEU A 24 -13.94 -13.56 -1.71
CA LEU A 24 -13.35 -14.85 -2.10
C LEU A 24 -13.98 -15.98 -1.27
N PRO A 25 -14.40 -17.10 -1.90
CA PRO A 25 -14.93 -18.26 -1.19
C PRO A 25 -13.98 -18.74 -0.10
N SER A 26 -14.54 -19.28 0.97
CA SER A 26 -13.75 -19.83 2.07
C SER A 26 -13.02 -21.10 1.64
N GLN A 27 -12.06 -21.55 2.45
CA GLN A 27 -11.40 -22.84 2.20
C GLN A 27 -12.40 -24.01 2.29
N GLU A 28 -13.38 -23.91 3.20
CA GLU A 28 -14.45 -24.89 3.34
C GLU A 28 -15.28 -25.00 2.06
N ASP A 29 -15.61 -23.87 1.43
CA ASP A 29 -16.33 -23.86 0.15
C ASP A 29 -15.53 -24.53 -0.98
N LEU A 30 -14.21 -24.32 -0.98
CA LEU A 30 -13.27 -24.89 -1.97
C LEU A 30 -13.02 -26.39 -1.79
N GLU A 31 -13.34 -26.94 -0.61
CA GLU A 31 -13.20 -28.36 -0.29
C GLU A 31 -14.55 -29.08 -0.18
N GLY A 32 -15.65 -28.32 -0.15
CA GLY A 32 -17.01 -28.81 0.03
C GLY A 32 -17.77 -29.13 -1.27
N ALA A 33 -19.09 -29.28 -1.13
CA ALA A 33 -19.98 -29.66 -2.24
C ALA A 33 -20.00 -28.64 -3.40
N LEU A 34 -19.66 -27.38 -3.13
CA LEU A 34 -19.64 -26.31 -4.13
C LEU A 34 -18.34 -26.25 -4.93
N LYS A 35 -17.32 -27.04 -4.59
CA LYS A 35 -15.99 -27.00 -5.22
C LYS A 35 -16.06 -26.99 -6.74
N SER A 36 -16.77 -27.95 -7.35
CA SER A 36 -16.85 -28.06 -8.81
C SER A 36 -17.54 -26.85 -9.46
N LEU A 37 -18.53 -26.26 -8.77
CA LEU A 37 -19.20 -25.04 -9.22
C LEU A 37 -18.27 -23.82 -9.13
N ILE A 38 -17.54 -23.71 -8.02
CA ILE A 38 -16.57 -22.63 -7.79
C ILE A 38 -15.45 -22.73 -8.83
N GLU A 39 -14.86 -23.91 -9.04
CA GLU A 39 -13.82 -24.11 -10.05
C GLU A 39 -14.29 -23.71 -11.46
N LYS A 40 -15.54 -24.03 -11.83
CA LYS A 40 -16.12 -23.63 -13.10
C LYS A 40 -16.21 -22.10 -13.25
N TYR A 41 -16.73 -21.40 -12.25
CA TYR A 41 -17.00 -19.95 -12.35
C TYR A 41 -15.84 -19.05 -11.89
N MET A 42 -14.87 -19.60 -11.17
CA MET A 42 -13.65 -18.89 -10.78
C MET A 42 -12.55 -18.99 -11.83
N SER A 43 -12.67 -19.91 -12.80
CA SER A 43 -11.75 -19.95 -13.94
C SER A 43 -11.87 -18.67 -14.78
N GLY A 44 -10.74 -18.22 -15.32
CA GLY A 44 -10.66 -17.04 -16.20
C GLY A 44 -9.75 -17.33 -17.38
N ALA A 45 -8.83 -16.41 -17.68
CA ALA A 45 -7.74 -16.67 -18.64
C ALA A 45 -6.79 -17.80 -18.18
N THR A 46 -6.80 -18.12 -16.88
CA THR A 46 -6.11 -19.27 -16.29
C THR A 46 -7.11 -20.16 -15.53
N ASN A 47 -6.67 -21.35 -15.14
CA ASN A 47 -7.48 -22.27 -14.33
C ASN A 47 -7.82 -21.66 -12.96
N ALA A 48 -8.91 -22.12 -12.36
CA ALA A 48 -9.39 -21.58 -11.08
C ALA A 48 -8.37 -21.69 -9.95
N ARG A 49 -7.60 -22.78 -9.87
CA ARG A 49 -6.64 -23.01 -8.79
C ARG A 49 -5.59 -21.91 -8.76
N ASP A 50 -4.89 -21.70 -9.87
CA ASP A 50 -3.82 -20.70 -9.97
C ASP A 50 -4.36 -19.29 -9.68
N ARG A 51 -5.56 -18.98 -10.21
CA ARG A 51 -6.22 -17.70 -9.95
C ARG A 51 -6.56 -17.53 -8.47
N ILE A 52 -7.12 -18.55 -7.82
CA ILE A 52 -7.49 -18.51 -6.40
C ILE A 52 -6.26 -18.36 -5.51
N GLU A 53 -5.16 -19.07 -5.81
CA GLU A 53 -3.91 -18.97 -5.03
C GLU A 53 -3.36 -17.54 -5.06
N VAL A 54 -3.32 -16.88 -6.23
CA VAL A 54 -2.91 -15.47 -6.34
C VAL A 54 -3.89 -14.53 -5.62
N LEU A 55 -5.20 -14.75 -5.77
CA LEU A 55 -6.22 -13.93 -5.11
C LEU A 55 -6.20 -14.06 -3.59
N LYS A 56 -5.80 -15.20 -3.03
CA LYS A 56 -5.59 -15.37 -1.58
C LYS A 56 -4.48 -14.46 -1.07
N LEU A 57 -3.36 -14.37 -1.79
CA LEU A 57 -2.28 -13.44 -1.45
C LEU A 57 -2.73 -11.99 -1.57
N ALA A 58 -3.42 -11.64 -2.66
CA ALA A 58 -3.95 -10.30 -2.86
C ALA A 58 -4.97 -9.91 -1.76
N LYS A 59 -5.81 -10.86 -1.33
CA LYS A 59 -6.72 -10.71 -0.18
C LYS A 59 -5.96 -10.43 1.10
N GLU A 60 -4.92 -11.21 1.40
CA GLU A 60 -4.13 -11.02 2.62
C GLU A 60 -3.49 -9.62 2.66
N LEU A 61 -2.93 -9.18 1.54
CA LEU A 61 -2.30 -7.85 1.43
C LEU A 61 -3.29 -6.69 1.35
N GLY A 62 -4.50 -6.92 0.84
CA GLY A 62 -5.42 -5.86 0.42
C GLY A 62 -6.74 -5.76 1.20
N ALA A 63 -7.18 -6.83 1.87
CA ALA A 63 -8.54 -6.94 2.38
C ALA A 63 -8.69 -7.64 3.75
N THR A 64 -7.61 -8.07 4.39
CA THR A 64 -7.65 -8.60 5.77
C THR A 64 -7.30 -7.53 6.81
N SER A 65 -7.38 -7.90 8.10
CA SER A 65 -6.90 -7.05 9.19
C SER A 65 -5.40 -6.70 9.06
N MET A 66 -4.61 -7.55 8.39
CA MET A 66 -3.21 -7.26 8.09
C MET A 66 -3.07 -6.02 7.21
N ALA A 67 -3.91 -5.89 6.17
CA ALA A 67 -3.92 -4.71 5.30
C ALA A 67 -4.24 -3.42 6.10
N GLY A 68 -5.22 -3.48 7.00
CA GLY A 68 -5.56 -2.37 7.89
C GLY A 68 -4.41 -1.99 8.85
N CYS A 69 -3.74 -2.98 9.43
CA CYS A 69 -2.57 -2.78 10.27
C CYS A 69 -1.43 -2.13 9.49
N MET A 70 -1.06 -2.68 8.33
CA MET A 70 -0.01 -2.14 7.47
C MET A 70 -0.31 -0.71 7.04
N LEU A 71 -1.54 -0.42 6.61
CA LEU A 71 -1.94 0.93 6.24
C LEU A 71 -1.78 1.92 7.40
N THR A 72 -2.20 1.52 8.60
CA THR A 72 -2.09 2.36 9.80
C THR A 72 -0.62 2.64 10.13
N LEU A 73 0.23 1.61 10.10
CA LEU A 73 1.67 1.75 10.32
C LEU A 73 2.31 2.64 9.25
N MET A 74 1.95 2.47 7.98
CA MET A 74 2.52 3.26 6.89
C MET A 74 2.05 4.72 6.94
N VAL A 75 0.89 5.02 7.52
CA VAL A 75 0.42 6.40 7.71
C VAL A 75 0.99 7.04 8.97
N HIS A 76 1.28 6.27 10.04
CA HIS A 76 1.48 6.84 11.38
C HIS A 76 2.55 6.18 12.27
N ALA A 77 3.28 5.15 11.82
CA ALA A 77 4.11 4.31 12.72
C ALA A 77 5.05 5.10 13.66
N GLU A 78 5.82 6.04 13.13
CA GLU A 78 6.78 6.84 13.90
C GLU A 78 6.22 8.21 14.32
N GLY A 79 4.90 8.37 14.22
CA GLY A 79 4.20 9.64 14.33
C GLY A 79 3.73 10.16 12.97
N SER A 80 2.96 11.25 13.01
CA SER A 80 2.47 11.87 11.78
C SER A 80 3.62 12.52 10.99
N ILE A 81 3.40 12.72 9.69
CA ILE A 81 4.32 13.48 8.85
C ILE A 81 4.62 14.88 9.41
N GLU A 82 3.65 15.48 10.11
CA GLU A 82 3.82 16.77 10.77
C GLU A 82 4.83 16.71 11.93
N ALA A 83 4.87 15.59 12.67
CA ALA A 83 5.90 15.40 13.69
C ALA A 83 7.30 15.40 13.05
N SER A 84 7.49 14.70 11.93
CA SER A 84 8.75 14.72 11.18
C SER A 84 9.09 16.12 10.63
N ARG A 85 8.10 16.87 10.12
CA ARG A 85 8.31 18.24 9.64
C ARG A 85 8.76 19.17 10.76
N ILE A 86 8.09 19.14 11.91
CA ILE A 86 8.46 19.93 13.08
C ILE A 86 9.88 19.60 13.52
N GLU A 87 10.24 18.32 13.60
CA GLU A 87 11.57 17.91 14.02
C GLU A 87 12.66 18.33 13.01
N LEU A 88 12.37 18.25 11.71
CA LEU A 88 13.25 18.77 10.67
C LEU A 88 13.47 20.28 10.84
N PHE A 89 12.39 21.06 11.03
CA PHE A 89 12.48 22.51 11.24
C PHE A 89 13.26 22.89 12.50
N ARG A 90 13.17 22.07 13.56
CA ARG A 90 13.87 22.32 14.83
C ARG A 90 15.38 22.09 14.74
N ASN A 91 15.82 21.15 13.91
CA ASN A 91 17.21 20.68 13.90
C ASN A 91 17.99 21.04 12.63
N TYR A 92 17.30 21.44 11.55
CA TYR A 92 17.97 21.83 10.32
C TYR A 92 18.63 23.22 10.46
N ASP A 93 19.94 23.30 10.19
CA ASP A 93 20.66 24.58 10.16
C ASP A 93 20.45 25.29 8.81
N PHE A 94 19.72 26.41 8.85
CA PHE A 94 19.45 27.24 7.67
C PHE A 94 20.60 28.20 7.31
N SER A 95 21.67 28.27 8.11
CA SER A 95 22.75 29.25 7.94
C SER A 95 23.50 29.06 6.63
N GLU A 96 23.77 27.80 6.26
CA GLU A 96 24.45 27.46 5.01
C GLU A 96 23.63 27.90 3.80
N ALA A 97 22.34 27.53 3.76
CA ALA A 97 21.42 27.91 2.69
C ALA A 97 21.30 29.44 2.57
N SER A 98 21.16 30.15 3.70
CA SER A 98 21.10 31.61 3.75
C SER A 98 22.37 32.25 3.18
N THR A 99 23.55 31.78 3.61
CA THR A 99 24.84 32.27 3.13
C THR A 99 25.02 32.07 1.62
N LEU A 100 24.56 30.94 1.09
CA LEU A 100 24.64 30.65 -0.34
C LEU A 100 23.78 31.63 -1.15
N ILE A 101 22.55 31.89 -0.68
CA ILE A 101 21.63 32.83 -1.30
C ILE A 101 22.21 34.24 -1.30
N GLU A 102 22.77 34.70 -0.19
CA GLU A 102 23.41 36.03 -0.08
C GLU A 102 24.56 36.19 -1.09
N LYS A 103 25.43 35.18 -1.23
CA LYS A 103 26.51 35.20 -2.22
C LYS A 103 26.01 35.37 -3.65
N ILE A 104 24.95 34.64 -4.04
CA ILE A 104 24.36 34.73 -5.37
C ILE A 104 23.77 36.12 -5.61
N LEU A 105 23.11 36.70 -4.61
CA LEU A 105 22.54 38.05 -4.71
C LEU A 105 23.62 39.12 -4.84
N MET A 106 24.73 39.00 -4.11
CA MET A 106 25.85 39.94 -4.19
C MET A 106 26.64 39.87 -5.51
N GLN A 107 26.69 38.71 -6.17
CA GLN A 107 27.31 38.59 -7.50
C GLN A 107 26.49 39.20 -8.64
N LYS A 108 25.20 39.45 -8.41
CA LYS A 108 24.28 40.00 -9.41
C LYS A 108 24.19 41.53 -9.40
N ASN A 109 24.79 42.16 -8.38
CA ASN A 109 25.00 43.60 -8.26
C ASN A 109 26.44 43.97 -8.64
#